data_AF-A0A4Q3ZKM3-F1
#
_entry.id   AF-A0A4Q3ZKM3-F1
#
_cell.length_a   1.000
_cell.length_b   1.000
_cell.length_c   1.000
_cell.angle_alpha   90.00
_cell.angle_beta   90.00
_cell.angle_gamma   90.00
#
_symmetry.space_group_name_H-M   'P 1'
#
loop_
_entity.id
_entity.type
_entity.pdbx_description
1 polymer ?
#
loop_
_entity_poly.entity_id
_entity_poly.type
_entity_poly.pdbx_seq_one_letter_code
_entity_poly.pdbx_strand_id
1 'polypeptide(L)' 'MADTYRSPSGLTEAEAKEVHTLLIKGWAFAVFASMGAHILVWLWRPLVYGNSVVPPDWRFF' A
#
# COMPACT_ATOMS: atom_id res chain seq x y z
N MET A 1 40.38 7.09 -7.23
CA MET A 1 39.86 5.75 -6.88
C MET A 1 38.95 5.94 -5.69
N ALA A 2 37.63 5.96 -5.91
CA ALA A 2 36.63 6.23 -4.87
C ALA A 2 36.01 4.91 -4.40
N ASP A 3 36.85 4.01 -3.87
CA ASP A 3 36.45 2.66 -3.51
C ASP A 3 36.33 2.55 -1.98
N THR A 4 35.19 2.98 -1.39
CA THR A 4 34.79 2.54 -0.03
C THR A 4 33.30 2.66 0.32
N TYR A 5 32.46 3.36 -0.44
CA TYR A 5 31.00 3.39 -0.18
C TYR A 5 30.26 2.48 -1.17
N ARG A 6 30.47 1.17 -1.05
CA ARG A 6 29.55 0.20 -1.65
C ARG A 6 28.22 0.34 -0.89
N SER A 7 27.11 0.48 -1.62
CA SER A 7 25.78 0.59 -1.00
C SER A 7 25.57 -0.59 -0.02
N PRO A 8 24.86 -0.40 1.12
CA PRO A 8 24.65 -1.48 2.09
C PRO A 8 23.99 -2.74 1.49
N SER A 9 23.27 -2.56 0.38
CA SER A 9 22.65 -3.64 -0.40
C SER A 9 23.57 -4.28 -1.43
N GLY A 10 24.79 -3.77 -1.63
CA GLY A 10 25.76 -4.28 -2.61
C GLY A 10 25.43 -3.94 -4.07
N LEU A 11 24.32 -3.24 -4.31
CA LEU A 11 23.80 -2.85 -5.62
C LEU A 11 24.54 -1.62 -6.17
N THR A 12 24.73 -1.61 -7.49
CA THR A 12 25.12 -0.40 -8.21
C THR A 12 23.96 0.61 -8.24
N GLU A 13 24.27 1.89 -8.43
CA GLU A 13 23.25 2.94 -8.52
C GLU A 13 22.27 2.71 -9.68
N ALA A 14 22.75 2.11 -10.77
CA ALA A 14 21.94 1.76 -11.93
C ALA A 14 20.90 0.68 -11.59
N GLU A 15 21.33 -0.42 -10.94
CA GLU A 15 20.43 -1.51 -10.52
C GLU A 15 19.41 -1.04 -9.49
N ALA A 16 19.83 -0.20 -8.54
CA ALA A 16 18.93 0.37 -7.54
C ALA A 16 17.79 1.18 -8.18
N LYS A 17 18.09 1.95 -9.23
CA LYS A 17 17.10 2.77 -9.95
C LYS A 17 16.12 1.94 -10.76
N GLU A 18 16.57 0.83 -11.34
CA GLU A 18 15.71 -0.10 -12.07
C GLU A 18 14.69 -0.77 -11.14
N VAL A 19 15.18 -1.33 -10.01
CA VAL A 19 14.33 -1.95 -8.99
C VAL A 19 13.36 -0.93 -8.40
N HIS A 20 13.83 0.28 -8.08
CA HIS A 20 12.99 1.33 -7.53
C HIS A 20 11.87 1.73 -8.50
N THR A 21 12.18 1.82 -9.80
CA THR A 21 11.19 2.15 -10.82
C THR A 21 10.12 1.08 -10.94
N LEU A 22 10.49 -0.20 -10.91
CA LEU A 22 9.53 -1.31 -10.93
C LEU A 22 8.68 -1.36 -9.65
N LEU A 23 9.32 -1.17 -8.49
CA LEU A 23 8.68 -1.16 -7.18
C LEU A 23 7.61 -0.06 -7.11
N ILE A 24 7.95 1.18 -7.45
CA ILE A 24 7.02 2.32 -7.36
C ILE A 24 5.84 2.13 -8.30
N LYS A 25 6.05 1.58 -9.51
CA LYS A 25 4.96 1.28 -10.44
C LYS A 25 3.97 0.26 -9.84
N GLY A 26 4.47 -0.87 -9.34
CA GLY A 26 3.62 -1.92 -8.75
C GLY A 26 2.97 -1.48 -7.45
N TRP A 27 3.72 -0.83 -6.57
CA TRP A 27 3.23 -0.30 -5.30
C TRP A 27 2.14 0.74 -5.50
N ALA A 28 2.33 1.69 -6.44
CA ALA A 28 1.31 2.68 -6.77
C ALA A 28 0.02 2.01 -7.23
N PHE A 29 0.12 1.04 -8.16
CA PHE A 29 -1.05 0.29 -8.62
C PHE A 29 -1.79 -0.41 -7.47
N ALA A 30 -1.05 -1.07 -6.57
CA ALA A 30 -1.62 -1.74 -5.42
C ALA A 30 -2.34 -0.77 -4.46
N VAL A 31 -1.75 0.40 -4.19
CA VAL A 31 -2.36 1.42 -3.33
C VAL A 31 -3.63 1.98 -3.97
N PHE A 32 -3.62 2.30 -5.25
CA PHE A 32 -4.81 2.79 -5.96
C PHE A 32 -5.93 1.75 -6.00
N ALA A 33 -5.59 0.49 -6.30
CA ALA A 33 -6.56 -0.61 -6.30
C ALA A 33 -7.16 -0.83 -4.90
N SER A 34 -6.32 -0.84 -3.85
CA SER A 34 -6.76 -0.97 -2.46
C SER A 34 -7.67 0.18 -2.04
N MET A 35 -7.32 1.42 -2.38
CA MET A 35 -8.14 2.59 -2.06
C MET A 35 -9.52 2.50 -2.72
N GLY A 36 -9.59 2.06 -3.99
CA GLY A 36 -10.86 1.81 -4.67
C GLY A 36 -11.71 0.73 -3.99
N ALA A 37 -11.08 -0.38 -3.57
CA ALA A 37 -11.76 -1.44 -2.84
C ALA A 37 -12.33 -0.98 -1.49
N HIS A 38 -11.58 -0.16 -0.73
CA HIS A 38 -12.04 0.39 0.55
C HIS A 38 -13.21 1.36 0.37
N ILE A 39 -13.19 2.19 -0.67
CA ILE A 39 -14.33 3.05 -1.00
C ILE A 39 -15.56 2.20 -1.27
N LEU A 40 -15.44 1.12 -2.07
CA LEU A 40 -16.56 0.23 -2.36
C LEU A 40 -17.09 -0.45 -1.09
N VAL A 41 -16.21 -0.97 -0.23
CA VAL A 41 -16.57 -1.59 1.04
C VAL A 41 -17.27 -0.59 1.96
N TRP A 42 -16.80 0.65 2.05
CA TRP A 42 -17.43 1.68 2.89
C TRP A 42 -18.75 2.20 2.32
N LEU A 43 -18.93 2.21 1.00
CA LEU A 43 -20.23 2.48 0.39
C LEU A 43 -21.25 1.37 0.73
N TRP A 44 -20.81 0.11 0.77
CA TRP A 44 -21.68 -1.02 1.10
C TRP A 44 -21.95 -1.17 2.60
N ARG A 45 -20.93 -0.93 3.43
CA ARG A 45 -20.94 -1.06 4.90
C ARG A 45 -20.04 0.03 5.48
N PRO A 46 -20.56 1.22 5.79
CA PRO A 46 -19.75 2.28 6.36
C PRO A 46 -19.19 1.84 7.71
N LEU A 47 -17.89 2.08 7.92
CA LEU A 47 -17.20 1.70 9.16
C LEU A 47 -17.70 2.53 10.37
N VAL A 48 -18.25 3.73 10.11
CA VAL A 48 -18.69 4.69 11.12
C VAL A 48 -20.10 5.17 10.78
N TYR A 49 -21.08 4.82 11.61
CA TYR A 49 -22.44 5.33 11.52
C TYR A 49 -22.59 6.46 12.55
N GLY A 50 -22.25 7.70 12.17
CA GLY A 50 -22.38 8.87 13.05
C GLY A 50 -21.68 8.69 14.40
N ASN A 51 -22.41 8.87 15.51
CA ASN A 51 -21.90 8.75 16.90
C ASN A 51 -22.05 7.33 17.51
N SER A 52 -22.43 6.35 16.70
CA SER A 52 -22.47 4.95 17.11
C SER A 52 -21.46 4.17 16.28
N VAL A 53 -20.37 3.74 16.92
CA VAL A 53 -19.70 2.51 16.50
C VAL A 53 -20.79 1.44 16.63
N VAL A 54 -21.29 0.97 15.49
CA VAL A 54 -22.46 0.09 15.35
C VAL A 54 -22.48 -0.97 16.44
N PRO A 55 -23.63 -1.27 17.09
CA PRO A 55 -23.71 -2.45 17.92
C PRO A 55 -23.38 -3.67 17.05
N PRO A 56 -22.53 -4.59 17.53
CA PRO A 56 -22.07 -5.72 16.73
C PRO A 56 -23.18 -6.77 16.66
N ASP A 57 -24.23 -6.56 15.85
CA ASP A 57 -25.15 -7.64 15.56
C ASP A 57 -24.62 -8.46 14.38
N TRP A 58 -24.02 -9.60 14.74
CA TRP A 58 -23.41 -10.59 13.84
C TRP A 58 -24.45 -11.35 12.98
N ARG A 59 -25.59 -10.76 12.65
CA ARG A 59 -26.71 -11.43 11.94
C ARG A 59 -26.46 -11.73 10.45
N PHE A 60 -25.20 -11.69 10.02
CA PHE A 60 -24.76 -12.10 8.69
C PHE A 60 -23.94 -13.39 8.70
N PHE A 61 -23.95 -14.15 9.81
CA PHE A 61 -23.74 -15.60 9.86
C PHE A 61 -24.70 -16.25 10.86
#